data_AF-A0A2E1MKI5-F1
#
_entry.id   AF-A0A2E1MKI5-F1
#
_cell.length_a   1.000
_cell.length_b   1.000
_cell.length_c   1.000
_cell.angle_alpha   90.00
_cell.angle_beta   90.00
_cell.angle_gamma   90.00
#
_symmetry.space_group_name_H-M   'P 1'
#
loop_
_entity.id
_entity.type
_entity.pdbx_description
1 polymer ?
#
loop_
_entity_poly.entity_id
_entity_poly.type
_entity_poly.pdbx_seq_one_letter_code
_entity_poly.pdbx_strand_id
1 'polypeptide(L)'
;MERDWRVRDISNCDLELLPEVFSWPKLCSQSEAVERLAFMGTLEDPLVKDALSKTPREIHALPLSIRIENIESSALKLPWWIDLEKPNSLLPGLFETGHIFQMIGIESNDRILLVGPRGNWWTEIILHMGVKKITILEIDDARREVLQNRWESLRLDIVAKALNCDIEWCGLDYIDNENDILIDKILITGGLTTIPINLLNKIDINGQIWVPIGNNNSTILQKITKEEFGEVRCQHITLWNVDMLDRYSENILCGSSVYERSMVKNSVEESPELTREAWLHANDNPIRDRLGPESLLEIIKEVWNSSDILLERDNISLKDSIAKDLFKMGHVLQKIGVFRIAAEHHGMSYLLSPSAEAACYLGMTYSIDNQDSLAWQRKAIETDPNFGEAWNEIGEILMKKDDTQNAINWFREAIASKNYSKRWVAWTNLTRSQMELNQDISAFFTAQNAVELFPENKELTELLFYLGEDLV
;
A
#
# COMPACT_ATOMS: atom_id res chain seq x y z
N MET A 1 -14.50 -30.41 -3.08
CA MET A 1 -13.61 -31.59 -3.11
C MET A 1 -12.52 -31.32 -2.10
N GLU A 2 -12.63 -31.88 -0.91
CA GLU A 2 -11.54 -31.90 0.08
C GLU A 2 -10.34 -32.57 -0.58
N ARG A 3 -9.24 -31.84 -0.78
CA ARG A 3 -7.97 -32.44 -1.19
C ARG A 3 -7.45 -33.17 0.04
N ASP A 4 -7.52 -34.49 -0.02
CA ASP A 4 -7.11 -35.37 1.08
C ASP A 4 -5.60 -35.21 1.31
N TRP A 5 -5.22 -34.48 2.36
CA TRP A 5 -3.82 -34.28 2.76
C TRP A 5 -3.18 -35.60 3.25
N ARG A 6 -3.99 -36.64 3.52
CA ARG A 6 -3.58 -37.99 3.94
C ARG A 6 -2.86 -38.80 2.85
N VAL A 7 -2.66 -38.25 1.65
CA VAL A 7 -1.99 -38.93 0.53
C VAL A 7 -0.45 -38.84 0.62
N ARG A 8 0.09 -37.94 1.46
CA ARG A 8 1.48 -38.06 1.89
C ARG A 8 1.54 -38.98 3.10
N ASP A 9 2.57 -39.80 3.20
CA ASP A 9 2.86 -40.65 4.36
C ASP A 9 3.38 -39.76 5.52
N ILE A 10 2.57 -38.78 5.94
CA ILE A 10 2.85 -37.75 6.99
C ILE A 10 2.79 -38.41 8.38
N SER A 11 3.23 -39.66 8.50
CA SER A 11 3.04 -40.50 9.68
C SER A 11 3.62 -39.90 10.97
N ASN A 12 4.47 -38.87 10.86
CA ASN A 12 5.15 -38.21 11.98
C ASN A 12 4.70 -36.76 12.26
N CYS A 13 3.85 -36.13 11.44
CA CYS A 13 3.30 -34.79 11.71
C CYS A 13 1.77 -34.85 11.78
N ASP A 14 1.23 -34.75 12.99
CA ASP A 14 -0.21 -34.80 13.22
C ASP A 14 -0.84 -33.39 13.15
N LEU A 15 -1.50 -33.09 12.03
CA LEU A 15 -2.22 -31.83 11.84
C LEU A 15 -3.41 -31.67 12.80
N GLU A 16 -3.98 -32.76 13.31
CA GLU A 16 -5.16 -32.71 14.20
C GLU A 16 -4.79 -32.19 15.60
N LEU A 17 -3.50 -32.26 15.98
CA LEU A 17 -2.99 -31.69 17.23
C LEU A 17 -2.79 -30.17 17.16
N LEU A 18 -2.82 -29.59 15.96
CA LEU A 18 -2.67 -28.15 15.79
C LEU A 18 -4.02 -27.44 15.96
N PRO A 19 -4.02 -26.22 16.55
CA PRO A 19 -5.26 -25.46 16.76
C PRO A 19 -5.96 -25.13 15.44
N GLU A 20 -7.28 -24.94 15.52
CA GLU A 20 -8.07 -24.43 14.39
C GLU A 20 -8.10 -22.90 14.39
N VAL A 21 -8.28 -22.31 13.21
CA VAL A 21 -8.39 -20.86 13.05
C VAL A 21 -9.66 -20.35 13.72
N PHE A 22 -9.50 -19.60 14.81
CA PHE A 22 -10.62 -18.96 15.51
C PHE A 22 -10.91 -17.54 14.99
N SER A 23 -9.86 -16.77 14.67
CA SER A 23 -9.98 -15.39 14.20
C SER A 23 -9.67 -15.26 12.72
N TRP A 24 -10.55 -14.59 11.99
CA TRP A 24 -10.45 -14.31 10.56
C TRP A 24 -10.27 -12.81 10.36
N PRO A 25 -9.02 -12.30 10.34
CA PRO A 25 -8.80 -10.87 10.22
C PRO A 25 -9.31 -10.37 8.87
N LYS A 26 -9.96 -9.21 8.92
CA LYS A 26 -10.54 -8.51 7.79
C LYS A 26 -10.08 -7.07 7.83
N LEU A 27 -10.21 -6.37 6.71
CA LEU A 27 -10.10 -4.92 6.69
C LEU A 27 -11.10 -4.31 7.68
N CYS A 28 -10.61 -3.47 8.58
CA CYS A 28 -11.42 -2.72 9.53
C CYS A 28 -12.14 -1.55 8.84
N SER A 29 -13.09 -0.90 9.52
CA SER A 29 -13.72 0.32 8.99
C SER A 29 -12.68 1.45 8.81
N GLN A 30 -12.95 2.42 7.94
CA GLN A 30 -12.06 3.58 7.78
C GLN A 30 -11.80 4.33 9.10
N SER A 31 -12.85 4.53 9.91
CA SER A 31 -12.72 5.21 11.21
C SER A 31 -11.76 4.46 12.13
N GLU A 32 -11.87 3.12 12.18
CA GLU A 32 -10.95 2.30 12.98
C GLU A 32 -9.52 2.33 12.43
N ALA A 33 -9.36 2.34 11.10
CA ALA A 33 -8.05 2.49 10.47
C ALA A 33 -7.39 3.83 10.81
N VAL A 34 -8.15 4.93 10.81
CA VAL A 34 -7.69 6.27 11.24
C VAL A 34 -7.28 6.25 12.72
N GLU A 35 -8.06 5.62 13.59
CA GLU A 35 -7.72 5.47 15.01
C GLU A 35 -6.42 4.68 15.21
N ARG A 36 -6.18 3.65 14.39
CA ARG A 36 -4.95 2.86 14.46
C ARG A 36 -3.73 3.63 14.00
N LEU A 37 -3.84 4.42 12.93
CA LEU A 37 -2.77 5.35 12.52
C LEU A 37 -2.46 6.32 13.67
N ALA A 38 -3.48 6.86 14.33
CA ALA A 38 -3.29 7.71 15.50
C ALA A 38 -2.63 6.99 16.67
N PHE A 39 -3.04 5.74 16.97
CA PHE A 39 -2.43 4.93 18.02
C PHE A 39 -0.96 4.61 17.73
N MET A 40 -0.61 4.44 16.46
CA MET A 40 0.76 4.25 16.00
C MET A 40 1.60 5.54 15.98
N GLY A 41 1.01 6.70 16.30
CA GLY A 41 1.69 8.00 16.27
C GLY A 41 1.97 8.53 14.86
N THR A 42 1.32 7.98 13.83
CA THR A 42 1.49 8.44 12.44
C THR A 42 0.52 9.57 12.08
N LEU A 43 -0.62 9.64 12.77
CA LEU A 43 -1.63 10.67 12.53
C LEU A 43 -2.05 11.33 13.86
N GLU A 44 -1.55 12.53 14.09
CA GLU A 44 -1.72 13.27 15.35
C GLU A 44 -2.70 14.43 15.24
N ASP A 45 -2.81 15.03 14.05
CA ASP A 45 -3.65 16.21 13.83
C ASP A 45 -5.15 15.87 14.02
N PRO A 46 -5.84 16.53 14.97
CA PRO A 46 -7.22 16.20 15.29
C PRO A 46 -8.20 16.56 14.17
N LEU A 47 -7.94 17.63 13.40
CA LEU A 47 -8.79 18.02 12.26
C LEU A 47 -8.66 17.00 11.13
N VAL A 48 -7.44 16.57 10.82
CA VAL A 48 -7.19 15.55 9.78
C VAL A 48 -7.83 14.22 10.19
N LYS A 49 -7.68 13.80 11.45
CA LYS A 49 -8.31 12.58 11.97
C LYS A 49 -9.83 12.61 11.86
N ASP A 50 -10.44 13.71 12.30
CA ASP A 50 -11.90 13.87 12.26
C ASP A 50 -12.42 13.88 10.81
N ALA A 51 -11.76 14.61 9.92
CA ALA A 51 -12.10 14.64 8.50
C ALA A 51 -11.97 13.25 7.85
N LEU A 52 -10.85 12.55 8.03
CA LEU A 52 -10.67 11.21 7.48
C LEU A 52 -11.65 10.19 8.08
N SER A 53 -12.06 10.33 9.34
CA SER A 53 -13.02 9.39 9.95
C SER A 53 -14.43 9.54 9.35
N LYS A 54 -14.78 10.72 8.81
CA LYS A 54 -16.11 11.04 8.29
C LYS A 54 -16.26 10.89 6.77
N THR A 55 -15.17 10.76 6.03
CA THR A 55 -15.13 10.86 4.56
C THR A 55 -14.73 9.54 3.91
N PRO A 56 -15.63 8.54 3.79
CA PRO A 56 -15.28 7.19 3.34
C PRO A 56 -14.64 7.21 1.95
N ARG A 57 -13.46 6.61 1.79
CA ARG A 57 -12.69 6.68 0.52
C ARG A 57 -13.36 5.90 -0.62
N GLU A 58 -14.02 4.78 -0.34
CA GLU A 58 -14.60 3.88 -1.36
C GLU A 58 -15.65 4.57 -2.23
N ILE A 59 -16.50 5.45 -1.67
CA ILE A 59 -17.58 6.11 -2.44
C ILE A 59 -17.05 7.04 -3.54
N HIS A 60 -15.78 7.44 -3.43
CA HIS A 60 -15.08 8.27 -4.41
C HIS A 60 -14.31 7.45 -5.44
N ALA A 61 -14.14 6.15 -5.24
CA ALA A 61 -13.54 5.27 -6.24
C ALA A 61 -14.53 5.01 -7.39
N LEU A 62 -14.05 4.38 -8.46
CA LEU A 62 -14.92 3.81 -9.49
C LEU A 62 -15.72 2.65 -8.90
N PRO A 63 -16.97 2.41 -9.36
CA PRO A 63 -17.77 1.30 -8.88
C PRO A 63 -17.05 -0.04 -8.99
N LEU A 64 -16.96 -0.77 -7.88
CA LEU A 64 -16.38 -2.10 -7.85
C LEU A 64 -17.48 -3.16 -8.03
N SER A 65 -17.34 -4.02 -9.06
CA SER A 65 -18.34 -5.05 -9.38
C SER A 65 -18.44 -6.19 -8.37
N ILE A 66 -17.44 -6.32 -7.48
CA ILE A 66 -17.41 -7.29 -6.39
C ILE A 66 -17.44 -6.55 -5.05
N ARG A 67 -18.18 -7.07 -4.08
CA ARG A 67 -18.22 -6.48 -2.74
C ARG A 67 -16.99 -6.94 -1.95
N ILE A 68 -16.14 -5.99 -1.55
CA ILE A 68 -15.04 -6.22 -0.62
C ILE A 68 -15.32 -5.34 0.60
N GLU A 69 -15.52 -5.98 1.75
CA GLU A 69 -15.86 -5.28 2.99
C GLU A 69 -14.70 -4.37 3.41
N ASN A 70 -15.01 -3.09 3.61
CA ASN A 70 -14.09 -2.04 4.06
C ASN A 70 -12.84 -1.82 3.17
N ILE A 71 -12.95 -1.94 1.85
CA ILE A 71 -11.81 -1.71 0.93
C ILE A 71 -11.22 -0.30 1.07
N GLU A 72 -12.02 0.67 1.52
CA GLU A 72 -11.61 2.03 1.82
C GLU A 72 -10.49 2.13 2.85
N SER A 73 -10.36 1.17 3.77
CA SER A 73 -9.31 1.16 4.79
C SER A 73 -8.01 0.46 4.36
N SER A 74 -8.04 -0.25 3.23
CA SER A 74 -6.85 -0.94 2.72
C SER A 74 -5.72 0.04 2.40
N ALA A 75 -4.48 -0.41 2.48
CA ALA A 75 -3.32 0.34 2.01
C ALA A 75 -3.18 0.31 0.48
N LEU A 76 -4.15 -0.26 -0.26
CA LEU A 76 -4.18 -0.19 -1.72
C LEU A 76 -4.59 1.19 -2.21
N LYS A 77 -4.22 1.50 -3.46
CA LYS A 77 -4.77 2.63 -4.20
C LYS A 77 -6.06 2.20 -4.87
N LEU A 78 -7.06 3.08 -4.84
CA LEU A 78 -8.35 2.84 -5.48
C LEU A 78 -8.47 3.75 -6.71
N PRO A 79 -8.83 3.22 -7.88
CA PRO A 79 -9.01 4.06 -9.07
C PRO A 79 -10.28 4.88 -8.91
N TRP A 80 -10.23 6.18 -9.22
CA TRP A 80 -11.44 7.01 -9.36
C TRP A 80 -11.69 7.43 -10.81
N TRP A 81 -10.66 7.26 -11.67
CA TRP A 81 -10.70 7.55 -13.10
C TRP A 81 -10.25 6.33 -13.89
N ILE A 82 -10.90 6.08 -15.03
CA ILE A 82 -10.68 4.89 -15.87
C ILE A 82 -9.32 4.88 -16.58
N ASP A 83 -8.81 6.06 -16.95
CA ASP A 83 -7.50 6.20 -17.61
C ASP A 83 -6.40 6.36 -16.56
N LEU A 84 -5.72 5.26 -16.26
CA LEU A 84 -4.64 5.23 -15.28
C LEU A 84 -3.35 5.87 -15.79
N GLU A 85 -3.18 6.13 -17.09
CA GLU A 85 -1.99 6.82 -17.61
C GLU A 85 -2.00 8.30 -17.26
N LYS A 86 -3.19 8.87 -17.00
CA LYS A 86 -3.33 10.25 -16.55
C LYS A 86 -2.81 10.42 -15.12
N PRO A 87 -2.18 11.57 -14.80
CA PRO A 87 -1.81 11.88 -13.42
C PRO A 87 -3.07 11.96 -12.54
N ASN A 88 -2.86 11.75 -11.24
CA ASN A 88 -3.90 11.91 -10.21
C ASN A 88 -5.12 11.01 -10.38
N SER A 89 -5.09 9.94 -11.18
CA SER A 89 -6.24 9.03 -11.43
C SER A 89 -6.56 8.06 -10.29
N LEU A 90 -5.74 8.05 -9.23
CA LEU A 90 -5.86 7.15 -8.10
C LEU A 90 -6.11 7.90 -6.78
N LEU A 91 -6.89 7.27 -5.91
CA LEU A 91 -7.05 7.63 -4.51
C LEU A 91 -5.94 6.95 -3.69
N PRO A 92 -5.02 7.71 -3.07
CA PRO A 92 -3.96 7.15 -2.24
C PRO A 92 -4.50 6.53 -0.93
N GLY A 93 -3.63 5.86 -0.18
CA GLY A 93 -3.95 5.29 1.13
C GLY A 93 -4.24 6.35 2.20
N LEU A 94 -4.81 5.91 3.32
CA LEU A 94 -5.05 6.77 4.49
C LEU A 94 -3.75 7.32 5.07
N PHE A 95 -2.66 6.52 5.04
CA PHE A 95 -1.35 6.92 5.52
C PHE A 95 -0.80 8.12 4.73
N GLU A 96 -0.73 8.01 3.40
CA GLU A 96 -0.20 9.09 2.55
C GLU A 96 -1.10 10.33 2.64
N THR A 97 -2.41 10.14 2.57
CA THR A 97 -3.39 11.23 2.63
C THR A 97 -3.32 11.97 3.96
N GLY A 98 -3.35 11.24 5.08
CA GLY A 98 -3.30 11.82 6.42
C GLY A 98 -1.99 12.57 6.70
N HIS A 99 -0.86 11.99 6.32
CA HIS A 99 0.44 12.67 6.46
C HIS A 99 0.51 13.96 5.65
N ILE A 100 0.06 13.95 4.39
CA ILE A 100 0.07 15.14 3.53
C ILE A 100 -0.77 16.26 4.17
N PHE A 101 -2.02 15.97 4.55
CA PHE A 101 -2.87 16.99 5.16
C PHE A 101 -2.36 17.49 6.51
N GLN A 102 -1.79 16.62 7.34
CA GLN A 102 -1.16 17.02 8.60
C GLN A 102 0.06 17.93 8.39
N MET A 103 0.90 17.64 7.37
CA MET A 103 2.04 18.50 7.05
C MET A 103 1.62 19.88 6.53
N ILE A 104 0.55 19.92 5.72
CA ILE A 104 0.01 21.18 5.18
C ILE A 104 -0.50 22.09 6.30
N GLY A 105 -1.10 21.50 7.35
CA GLY A 105 -1.64 22.24 8.49
C GLY A 105 -2.77 23.18 8.06
N ILE A 106 -3.82 22.62 7.44
CA ILE A 106 -5.02 23.38 7.06
C ILE A 106 -5.74 23.84 8.33
N GLU A 107 -6.05 25.13 8.39
CA GLU A 107 -6.76 25.76 9.49
C GLU A 107 -8.20 26.08 9.09
N SER A 108 -9.09 26.16 10.08
CA SER A 108 -10.47 26.56 9.82
C SER A 108 -10.51 27.99 9.26
N ASN A 109 -11.36 28.18 8.25
CA ASN A 109 -11.51 29.41 7.46
C ASN A 109 -10.40 29.72 6.44
N ASP A 110 -9.42 28.83 6.25
CA ASP A 110 -8.50 28.93 5.12
C ASP A 110 -9.27 29.01 3.79
N ARG A 111 -8.66 29.65 2.80
CA ARG A 111 -9.03 29.60 1.39
C ARG A 111 -8.02 28.72 0.69
N ILE A 112 -8.50 27.64 0.11
CA ILE A 112 -7.65 26.60 -0.48
C ILE A 112 -7.81 26.59 -2.00
N LEU A 113 -6.71 26.51 -2.73
CA LEU A 113 -6.70 26.14 -4.14
C LEU A 113 -6.16 24.72 -4.27
N LEU A 114 -6.99 23.80 -4.76
CA LEU A 114 -6.61 22.41 -5.05
C LEU A 114 -6.41 22.26 -6.56
N VAL A 115 -5.17 21.97 -6.98
CA VAL A 115 -4.78 21.80 -8.38
C VAL A 115 -4.62 20.31 -8.69
N GLY A 116 -5.40 19.80 -9.64
CA GLY A 116 -5.42 18.40 -10.07
C GLY A 116 -6.02 17.47 -9.02
N PRO A 117 -7.27 17.65 -8.56
CA PRO A 117 -7.85 16.85 -7.49
C PRO A 117 -7.71 15.32 -7.73
N ARG A 118 -7.41 14.58 -6.67
CA ARG A 118 -7.41 13.11 -6.66
C ARG A 118 -8.83 12.62 -6.38
N GLY A 119 -9.72 12.79 -7.36
CA GLY A 119 -11.15 12.55 -7.19
C GLY A 119 -11.82 13.61 -6.30
N ASN A 120 -13.11 13.43 -6.00
CA ASN A 120 -13.81 14.30 -5.06
C ASN A 120 -13.34 14.11 -3.61
N TRP A 121 -12.66 13.00 -3.28
CA TRP A 121 -12.32 12.63 -1.90
C TRP A 121 -11.45 13.67 -1.20
N TRP A 122 -10.37 14.13 -1.83
CA TRP A 122 -9.50 15.16 -1.24
C TRP A 122 -10.24 16.49 -1.08
N THR A 123 -11.21 16.78 -1.97
CA THR A 123 -12.05 17.98 -1.85
C THR A 123 -12.98 17.86 -0.64
N GLU A 124 -13.58 16.68 -0.43
CA GLU A 124 -14.44 16.41 0.74
C GLU A 124 -13.66 16.42 2.06
N ILE A 125 -12.43 15.87 2.08
CA ILE A 125 -11.55 15.96 3.26
C ILE A 125 -11.31 17.42 3.62
N ILE A 126 -10.86 18.24 2.67
CA ILE A 126 -10.60 19.68 2.87
C ILE A 126 -11.87 20.39 3.36
N LEU A 127 -13.03 20.05 2.79
CA LEU A 127 -14.31 20.59 3.20
C LEU A 127 -14.59 20.30 4.69
N HIS A 128 -14.36 19.07 5.14
CA HIS A 128 -14.55 18.67 6.54
C HIS A 128 -13.51 19.25 7.50
N MET A 129 -12.41 19.82 7.00
CA MET A 129 -11.46 20.59 7.82
C MET A 129 -11.95 22.01 8.15
N GLY A 130 -13.14 22.41 7.64
CA GLY A 130 -13.81 23.65 8.03
C GLY A 130 -13.22 24.89 7.35
N VAL A 131 -12.73 24.73 6.12
CA VAL A 131 -12.21 25.83 5.30
C VAL A 131 -13.33 26.72 4.78
N LYS A 132 -13.02 27.99 4.51
CA LYS A 132 -14.01 28.98 4.06
C LYS A 132 -14.35 28.84 2.59
N LYS A 133 -13.34 28.53 1.77
CA LYS A 133 -13.48 28.41 0.32
C LYS A 133 -12.52 27.36 -0.22
N ILE A 134 -13.01 26.55 -1.16
CA ILE A 134 -12.20 25.65 -1.97
C ILE A 134 -12.39 26.03 -3.42
N THR A 135 -11.30 26.44 -4.07
CA THR A 135 -11.22 26.54 -5.52
C THR A 135 -10.56 25.27 -6.04
N ILE A 136 -11.25 24.52 -6.88
CA ILE A 136 -10.78 23.27 -7.48
C ILE A 136 -10.42 23.53 -8.93
N LEU A 137 -9.13 23.45 -9.25
CA LEU A 137 -8.59 23.56 -10.60
C LEU A 137 -8.35 22.15 -11.13
N GLU A 138 -9.28 21.66 -11.95
CA GLU A 138 -9.09 20.44 -12.74
C GLU A 138 -8.72 20.81 -14.18
N ILE A 139 -7.56 20.30 -14.59
CA ILE A 139 -6.84 20.64 -15.81
C ILE A 139 -7.53 20.06 -17.03
N ASP A 140 -8.10 18.86 -16.88
CA ASP A 140 -8.83 18.16 -17.92
C ASP A 140 -10.34 18.49 -17.83
N ASP A 141 -10.87 19.07 -18.90
CA ASP A 141 -12.26 19.53 -18.93
C ASP A 141 -13.28 18.39 -18.75
N ALA A 142 -12.98 17.19 -19.27
CA ALA A 142 -13.86 16.03 -19.14
C ALA A 142 -13.84 15.48 -17.71
N ARG A 143 -12.65 15.41 -17.08
CA ARG A 143 -12.53 15.02 -15.66
C ARG A 143 -13.24 16.02 -14.76
N ARG A 144 -13.14 17.32 -15.06
CA ARG A 144 -13.81 18.38 -14.29
C ARG A 144 -15.32 18.20 -14.31
N GLU A 145 -15.90 17.94 -15.47
CA GLU A 145 -17.34 17.68 -15.60
C GLU A 145 -17.78 16.45 -14.80
N VAL A 146 -17.00 15.35 -14.84
CA VAL A 146 -17.29 14.16 -14.04
C VAL A 146 -17.22 14.44 -12.54
N LEU A 147 -16.20 15.17 -12.08
CA LEU A 147 -16.06 15.56 -10.67
C LEU A 147 -17.22 16.44 -10.21
N GLN A 148 -17.69 17.38 -11.03
CA GLN A 148 -18.85 18.21 -10.73
C GLN A 148 -20.13 17.39 -10.60
N ASN A 149 -20.40 16.51 -11.59
CA ASN A 149 -21.57 15.63 -11.57
C ASN A 149 -21.56 14.68 -10.36
N ARG A 150 -20.38 14.13 -10.01
CA ARG A 150 -20.22 13.27 -8.82
C ARG A 150 -20.37 14.04 -7.52
N TRP A 151 -19.90 15.29 -7.46
CA TRP A 151 -20.08 16.16 -6.29
C TRP A 151 -21.57 16.38 -5.98
N GLU A 152 -22.38 16.65 -7.00
CA GLU A 152 -23.83 16.79 -6.87
C GLU A 152 -24.54 15.47 -6.53
N SER A 153 -24.15 14.37 -7.16
CA SER A 153 -24.78 13.06 -6.93
C SER A 153 -24.55 12.54 -5.52
N LEU A 154 -23.36 12.81 -4.95
CA LEU A 154 -23.01 12.54 -3.55
C LEU A 154 -23.62 13.56 -2.57
N ARG A 155 -24.33 14.59 -3.07
CA ARG A 155 -24.95 15.67 -2.29
C ARG A 155 -23.95 16.49 -1.48
N LEU A 156 -22.70 16.54 -1.94
CA LEU A 156 -21.62 17.31 -1.29
C LEU A 156 -21.81 18.81 -1.45
N ASP A 157 -22.62 19.26 -2.42
CA ASP A 157 -23.08 20.65 -2.52
C ASP A 157 -23.90 21.07 -1.28
N ILE A 158 -24.67 20.16 -0.69
CA ILE A 158 -25.46 20.41 0.51
C ILE A 158 -24.57 20.38 1.74
N VAL A 159 -23.63 19.44 1.80
CA VAL A 159 -22.62 19.37 2.86
C VAL A 159 -21.79 20.66 2.89
N ALA A 160 -21.35 21.14 1.71
CA ALA A 160 -20.62 22.40 1.58
C ALA A 160 -21.42 23.60 2.10
N LYS A 161 -22.70 23.71 1.71
CA LYS A 161 -23.61 24.75 2.24
C LYS A 161 -23.77 24.65 3.76
N ALA A 162 -23.94 23.44 4.30
CA ALA A 162 -24.10 23.22 5.74
C ALA A 162 -22.85 23.60 6.54
N LEU A 163 -21.67 23.43 5.94
CA LEU A 163 -20.38 23.82 6.52
C LEU A 163 -19.98 25.26 6.18
N ASN A 164 -20.84 26.04 5.51
CA ASN A 164 -20.58 27.41 5.04
C ASN A 164 -19.29 27.55 4.21
N CYS A 165 -19.00 26.55 3.39
CA CYS A 165 -17.85 26.52 2.50
C CYS A 165 -18.26 26.88 1.06
N ASP A 166 -17.60 27.87 0.47
CA ASP A 166 -17.78 28.21 -0.96
C ASP A 166 -16.97 27.25 -1.84
N ILE A 167 -17.59 26.68 -2.87
CA ILE A 167 -16.97 25.72 -3.79
C ILE A 167 -16.96 26.32 -5.19
N GLU A 168 -15.76 26.47 -5.75
CA GLU A 168 -15.54 26.99 -7.09
C GLU A 168 -14.80 25.96 -7.93
N TRP A 169 -15.34 25.63 -9.11
CA TRP A 169 -14.68 24.75 -10.08
C TRP A 169 -14.15 25.58 -11.24
N CYS A 170 -12.88 25.39 -11.60
CA CYS A 170 -12.25 26.14 -12.67
C CYS A 170 -11.29 25.28 -13.51
N GLY A 171 -10.95 25.79 -14.69
CA GLY A 171 -9.90 25.25 -15.55
C GLY A 171 -8.61 26.07 -15.46
N LEU A 172 -7.71 25.84 -16.41
CA LEU A 172 -6.42 26.55 -16.49
C LEU A 172 -6.57 28.07 -16.73
N ASP A 173 -7.70 28.51 -17.28
CA ASP A 173 -8.06 29.92 -17.47
C ASP A 173 -8.11 30.72 -16.15
N TYR A 174 -8.29 30.04 -15.01
CA TYR A 174 -8.20 30.64 -13.68
C TYR A 174 -6.86 31.34 -13.40
N ILE A 175 -5.77 30.84 -14.00
CA ILE A 175 -4.42 31.37 -13.77
C ILE A 175 -4.29 32.77 -14.35
N ASP A 176 -4.88 33.01 -15.52
CA ASP A 176 -4.80 34.29 -16.22
C ASP A 176 -5.78 35.34 -15.66
N ASN A 177 -6.83 34.91 -14.94
CA ASN A 177 -7.82 35.83 -14.38
C ASN A 177 -7.25 36.65 -13.21
N GLU A 178 -7.37 37.99 -13.26
CA GLU A 178 -7.09 38.87 -12.12
C GLU A 178 -8.19 38.73 -11.06
N ASN A 179 -8.13 37.68 -10.25
CA ASN A 179 -8.99 37.49 -9.08
C ASN A 179 -8.39 38.22 -7.86
N ASP A 180 -9.16 39.12 -7.25
CA ASP A 180 -8.75 39.90 -6.07
C ASP A 180 -8.69 39.05 -4.78
N ILE A 181 -9.22 37.83 -4.77
CA ILE A 181 -9.28 36.98 -3.59
C ILE A 181 -7.97 36.18 -3.47
N LEU A 182 -7.12 36.59 -2.54
CA LEU A 182 -5.90 35.87 -2.19
C LEU A 182 -6.21 34.53 -1.50
N ILE A 183 -5.40 33.53 -1.84
CA ILE A 183 -5.44 32.15 -1.36
C ILE A 183 -4.43 31.96 -0.22
N ASP A 184 -4.83 31.25 0.83
CA ASP A 184 -3.97 30.99 2.00
C ASP A 184 -3.04 29.81 1.72
N LYS A 185 -3.57 28.73 1.14
CA LYS A 185 -2.79 27.53 0.80
C LYS A 185 -3.17 26.96 -0.56
N ILE A 186 -2.16 26.63 -1.36
CA ILE A 186 -2.31 25.94 -2.65
C ILE A 186 -1.76 24.53 -2.49
N LEU A 187 -2.54 23.54 -2.90
CA LEU A 187 -2.13 22.13 -2.94
C LEU A 187 -2.12 21.67 -4.39
N ILE A 188 -0.95 21.26 -4.88
CA ILE A 188 -0.77 20.63 -6.19
C ILE A 188 -0.48 19.15 -5.95
N THR A 189 -1.26 18.28 -6.55
CA THR A 189 -1.20 16.83 -6.26
C THR A 189 -0.44 16.02 -7.31
N GLY A 190 -0.14 16.63 -8.45
CA GLY A 190 0.72 16.12 -9.52
C GLY A 190 2.08 16.83 -9.53
N GLY A 191 3.06 16.20 -10.15
CA GLY A 191 4.45 16.68 -10.17
C GLY A 191 4.68 17.81 -11.18
N LEU A 192 5.52 18.77 -10.79
CA LEU A 192 6.07 19.81 -11.66
C LEU A 192 7.59 19.66 -11.76
N THR A 193 8.21 20.11 -12.85
CA THR A 193 9.68 20.14 -12.97
C THR A 193 10.29 21.36 -12.29
N THR A 194 9.49 22.42 -12.09
CA THR A 194 9.94 23.70 -11.52
C THR A 194 8.87 24.31 -10.62
N ILE A 195 9.25 25.42 -9.95
CA ILE A 195 8.36 26.17 -9.06
C ILE A 195 7.23 26.84 -9.88
N PRO A 196 5.96 26.76 -9.44
CA PRO A 196 4.84 27.36 -10.16
C PRO A 196 4.74 28.87 -9.95
N ILE A 197 5.51 29.65 -10.73
CA ILE A 197 5.63 31.11 -10.56
C ILE A 197 4.28 31.82 -10.70
N ASN A 198 3.42 31.42 -11.63
CA ASN A 198 2.13 32.08 -11.84
C ASN A 198 1.16 31.88 -10.64
N LEU A 199 1.35 30.82 -9.85
CA LEU A 199 0.60 30.58 -8.63
C LEU A 199 1.11 31.40 -7.43
N LEU A 200 2.38 31.85 -7.43
CA LEU A 200 2.90 32.74 -6.39
C LEU A 200 2.19 34.11 -6.37
N ASN A 201 1.64 34.51 -7.51
CA ASN A 201 0.83 35.73 -7.64
C ASN A 201 -0.57 35.58 -7.02
N LYS A 202 -1.02 34.35 -6.75
CA LYS A 202 -2.35 34.06 -6.21
C LYS A 202 -2.37 33.87 -4.69
N ILE A 203 -1.21 33.76 -4.04
CA ILE A 203 -1.10 33.60 -2.59
C ILE A 203 -0.83 34.92 -1.87
N ASP A 204 -1.35 35.04 -0.65
CA ASP A 204 -1.08 36.15 0.26
C ASP A 204 0.35 36.07 0.83
N ILE A 205 0.79 37.13 1.52
CA ILE A 205 1.99 37.12 2.35
C ILE A 205 1.83 36.04 3.43
N ASN A 206 2.87 35.21 3.60
CA ASN A 206 2.89 33.98 4.40
C ASN A 206 2.00 32.84 3.87
N GLY A 207 1.36 33.02 2.71
CA GLY A 207 0.65 31.95 2.01
C GLY A 207 1.61 30.85 1.54
N GLN A 208 1.07 29.64 1.40
CA GLN A 208 1.88 28.43 1.18
C GLN A 208 1.47 27.71 -0.10
N ILE A 209 2.44 27.20 -0.84
CA ILE A 209 2.24 26.25 -1.94
C ILE A 209 2.89 24.93 -1.56
N TRP A 210 2.11 23.86 -1.62
CA TRP A 210 2.55 22.50 -1.42
C TRP A 210 2.54 21.78 -2.76
N VAL A 211 3.72 21.40 -3.24
CA VAL A 211 3.89 20.89 -4.60
C VAL A 211 4.98 19.82 -4.68
N PRO A 212 4.73 18.68 -5.33
CA PRO A 212 5.77 17.74 -5.71
C PRO A 212 6.60 18.30 -6.86
N ILE A 213 7.91 18.43 -6.65
CA ILE A 213 8.85 18.86 -7.69
C ILE A 213 9.76 17.70 -8.07
N GLY A 214 9.94 17.51 -9.38
CA GLY A 214 10.79 16.47 -9.95
C GLY A 214 12.22 16.53 -9.44
N ASN A 215 12.75 15.38 -9.03
CA ASN A 215 14.13 15.19 -8.62
C ASN A 215 14.62 13.82 -9.13
N ASN A 216 15.46 13.86 -10.16
CA ASN A 216 15.95 12.69 -10.89
C ASN A 216 14.82 11.78 -11.39
N ASN A 217 14.52 10.70 -10.65
CA ASN A 217 13.55 9.66 -11.00
C ASN A 217 12.35 9.61 -10.03
N SER A 218 12.18 10.65 -9.21
CA SER A 218 11.10 10.74 -8.22
C SER A 218 10.65 12.19 -8.07
N THR A 219 9.68 12.44 -7.21
CA THR A 219 9.24 13.79 -6.84
C THR A 219 9.38 14.02 -5.35
N ILE A 220 9.85 15.20 -4.98
CA ILE A 220 9.96 15.66 -3.58
C ILE A 220 8.82 16.64 -3.33
N LEU A 221 8.00 16.37 -2.31
CA LEU A 221 7.05 17.35 -1.80
C LEU A 221 7.81 18.53 -1.22
N GLN A 222 7.55 19.72 -1.75
CA GLN A 222 8.11 20.97 -1.29
C GLN A 222 7.03 21.87 -0.71
N LYS A 223 7.41 22.60 0.34
CA LYS A 223 6.66 23.74 0.85
C LYS A 223 7.33 25.01 0.35
N ILE A 224 6.56 25.84 -0.34
CA ILE A 224 6.98 27.13 -0.85
C ILE A 224 6.18 28.20 -0.11
N THR A 225 6.85 29.16 0.51
CA THR A 225 6.21 30.25 1.26
C THR A 225 6.60 31.59 0.67
N LYS A 226 5.62 32.47 0.49
CA LYS A 226 5.85 33.86 0.07
C LYS A 226 6.08 34.71 1.32
N GLU A 227 7.31 35.14 1.53
CA GLU A 227 7.70 35.95 2.68
C GLU A 227 7.41 37.43 2.42
N GLU A 228 7.62 38.26 3.45
CA GLU A 228 7.54 39.72 3.32
C GLU A 228 8.52 40.21 2.23
N PHE A 229 8.20 41.34 1.59
CA PHE A 229 8.98 41.92 0.48
C PHE A 229 9.07 41.07 -0.80
N GLY A 230 8.31 39.98 -0.91
CA GLY A 230 8.22 39.17 -2.13
C GLY A 230 9.32 38.12 -2.26
N GLU A 231 10.10 37.86 -1.21
CA GLU A 231 11.03 36.74 -1.16
C GLU A 231 10.27 35.40 -1.14
N VAL A 232 10.86 34.37 -1.73
CA VAL A 232 10.26 33.03 -1.81
C VAL A 232 11.17 32.04 -1.12
N ARG A 233 10.65 31.42 -0.06
CA ARG A 233 11.35 30.36 0.67
C ARG A 233 10.85 28.99 0.23
N CYS A 234 11.77 28.11 -0.15
CA CYS A 234 11.46 26.74 -0.53
C CYS A 234 12.06 25.76 0.49
N GLN A 235 11.27 24.77 0.91
CA GLN A 235 11.67 23.73 1.85
C GLN A 235 11.35 22.36 1.26
N HIS A 236 12.34 21.47 1.23
CA HIS A 236 12.15 20.06 0.88
C HIS A 236 11.60 19.31 2.09
N ILE A 237 10.48 18.61 1.92
CA ILE A 237 9.78 17.93 3.02
C ILE A 237 10.08 16.44 3.00
N THR A 238 9.64 15.72 1.97
CA THR A 238 9.81 14.28 1.85
C THR A 238 9.55 13.82 0.41
N LEU A 239 9.91 12.59 0.06
CA LEU A 239 9.52 12.02 -1.23
C LEU A 239 8.02 11.73 -1.22
N TRP A 240 7.36 12.19 -2.27
CA TRP A 240 5.99 11.84 -2.59
C TRP A 240 5.94 11.53 -4.07
N ASN A 241 5.94 10.25 -4.43
CA ASN A 241 6.20 9.80 -5.79
C ASN A 241 4.93 9.85 -6.65
N VAL A 242 4.67 11.00 -7.27
CA VAL A 242 3.49 11.27 -8.08
C VAL A 242 3.86 11.36 -9.56
N ASP A 243 2.88 11.19 -10.44
CA ASP A 243 3.09 11.43 -11.86
C ASP A 243 3.24 12.93 -12.15
N MET A 244 4.06 13.25 -13.13
CA MET A 244 4.23 14.62 -13.61
C MET A 244 2.98 15.08 -14.37
N LEU A 245 2.61 16.35 -14.20
CA LEU A 245 1.60 16.97 -15.05
C LEU A 245 2.12 17.08 -16.48
N ASP A 246 1.21 17.18 -17.45
CA ASP A 246 1.59 17.38 -18.83
C ASP A 246 2.26 18.76 -19.03
N ARG A 247 3.13 18.85 -20.03
CA ARG A 247 3.93 20.05 -20.29
C ARG A 247 3.09 21.29 -20.56
N TYR A 248 1.91 21.15 -21.16
CA TYR A 248 1.06 22.31 -21.47
C TYR A 248 0.53 22.94 -20.18
N SER A 249 0.00 22.10 -19.29
CA SER A 249 -0.48 22.52 -17.98
C SER A 249 0.64 23.08 -17.11
N GLU A 250 1.79 22.41 -17.09
CA GLU A 250 2.97 22.89 -16.38
C GLU A 250 3.42 24.29 -16.87
N ASN A 251 3.46 24.53 -18.18
CA ASN A 251 3.86 25.83 -18.72
C ASN A 251 2.97 26.97 -18.21
N ILE A 252 1.66 26.72 -18.10
CA ILE A 252 0.69 27.70 -17.59
C ILE A 252 0.87 27.93 -16.09
N LEU A 253 1.10 26.87 -15.31
CA LEU A 253 1.31 27.00 -13.86
C LEU A 253 2.66 27.65 -13.51
N CYS A 254 3.71 27.38 -14.30
CA CYS A 254 5.08 27.82 -14.04
C CYS A 254 5.50 29.08 -14.79
N GLY A 255 4.73 29.56 -15.77
CA GLY A 255 5.06 30.75 -16.55
C GLY A 255 6.16 30.54 -17.59
N SER A 256 6.30 29.32 -18.12
CA SER A 256 7.25 28.98 -19.20
C SER A 256 6.67 29.28 -20.59
N SER A 257 7.53 29.56 -21.59
CA SER A 257 7.10 29.97 -22.94
C SER A 257 6.16 28.96 -23.61
N VAL A 258 5.08 29.48 -24.19
CA VAL A 258 3.92 28.75 -24.73
C VAL A 258 4.28 27.77 -25.84
N TYR A 259 3.81 26.53 -25.72
CA TYR A 259 3.62 25.59 -26.83
C TYR A 259 2.11 25.43 -27.08
N GLU A 260 1.72 25.28 -28.35
CA GLU A 260 0.32 25.05 -28.74
C GLU A 260 -0.23 23.75 -28.14
N ARG A 261 -1.45 23.82 -27.59
CA ARG A 261 -2.20 22.67 -27.07
C ARG A 261 -2.47 21.71 -28.23
N SER A 262 -1.85 20.53 -28.27
CA SER A 262 -2.32 19.46 -29.15
C SER A 262 -3.61 18.89 -28.55
N MET A 263 -4.75 19.48 -28.91
CA MET A 263 -6.06 19.00 -28.47
C MET A 263 -6.34 17.64 -29.10
N VAL A 264 -6.17 16.58 -28.33
CA VAL A 264 -6.88 15.33 -28.57
C VAL A 264 -7.99 15.27 -27.53
N LYS A 265 -9.19 15.75 -27.90
CA LYS A 265 -10.40 15.46 -27.13
C LYS A 265 -10.74 13.99 -27.35
N ASN A 266 -10.22 13.12 -26.49
CA ASN A 266 -10.79 11.79 -26.34
C ASN A 266 -11.86 11.89 -25.26
N SER A 267 -13.12 11.94 -25.66
CA SER A 267 -14.21 11.60 -24.76
C SER A 267 -14.10 10.11 -24.49
N VAL A 268 -13.58 9.75 -23.31
CA VAL A 268 -13.59 8.36 -22.86
C VAL A 268 -14.90 8.13 -22.13
N GLU A 269 -15.82 7.39 -22.74
CA GLU A 269 -17.04 6.96 -22.05
C GLU A 269 -16.70 5.88 -21.02
N GLU A 270 -17.17 6.05 -19.79
CA GLU A 270 -17.02 5.03 -18.75
C GLU A 270 -17.78 3.76 -19.14
N SER A 271 -17.06 2.64 -19.27
CA SER A 271 -17.64 1.31 -19.47
C SER A 271 -17.34 0.39 -18.28
N PRO A 272 -18.18 -0.63 -18.02
CA PRO A 272 -17.89 -1.64 -16.99
C PRO A 272 -16.56 -2.35 -17.20
N GLU A 273 -16.17 -2.58 -18.46
CA GLU A 273 -14.89 -3.17 -18.84
C GLU A 273 -13.72 -2.25 -18.49
N LEU A 274 -13.79 -0.96 -18.88
CA LEU A 274 -12.74 0.01 -18.54
C LEU A 274 -12.61 0.22 -17.03
N THR A 275 -13.73 0.20 -16.31
CA THR A 275 -13.74 0.25 -14.85
C THR A 275 -13.04 -0.96 -14.25
N ARG A 276 -13.34 -2.16 -14.78
CA ARG A 276 -12.67 -3.40 -14.36
C ARG A 276 -11.17 -3.34 -14.63
N GLU A 277 -10.75 -2.90 -15.82
CA GLU A 277 -9.34 -2.74 -16.18
C GLU A 277 -8.63 -1.75 -15.23
N ALA A 278 -9.25 -0.62 -14.92
CA ALA A 278 -8.70 0.34 -13.96
C ALA A 278 -8.50 -0.29 -12.57
N TRP A 279 -9.41 -1.15 -12.10
CA TRP A 279 -9.21 -1.87 -10.84
C TRP A 279 -8.13 -2.95 -10.92
N LEU A 280 -7.99 -3.66 -12.05
CA LEU A 280 -6.96 -4.68 -12.26
C LEU A 280 -5.54 -4.09 -12.20
N HIS A 281 -5.38 -2.86 -12.69
CA HIS A 281 -4.07 -2.23 -12.90
C HIS A 281 -3.76 -1.08 -11.93
N ALA A 282 -4.65 -0.78 -10.97
CA ALA A 282 -4.52 0.35 -10.05
C ALA A 282 -3.22 0.33 -9.21
N ASN A 283 -2.67 -0.85 -8.93
CA ASN A 283 -1.47 -1.01 -8.10
C ASN A 283 -0.26 -1.60 -8.85
N ASP A 284 -0.31 -1.73 -10.18
CA ASP A 284 0.79 -2.29 -10.99
C ASP A 284 2.11 -1.53 -10.80
N ASN A 285 2.04 -0.19 -10.75
CA ASN A 285 3.15 0.62 -10.24
C ASN A 285 2.99 0.76 -8.72
N PRO A 286 3.78 0.05 -7.90
CA PRO A 286 3.50 -0.06 -6.48
C PRO A 286 3.90 1.19 -5.70
N ILE A 287 4.86 1.96 -6.21
CA ILE A 287 5.35 3.20 -5.58
C ILE A 287 4.65 4.47 -6.08
N ARG A 288 3.81 4.37 -7.12
CA ARG A 288 2.96 5.50 -7.54
C ARG A 288 2.11 5.97 -6.36
N ASP A 289 2.07 7.27 -6.15
CA ASP A 289 1.37 8.01 -5.10
C ASP A 289 1.78 7.69 -3.66
N ARG A 290 2.92 7.02 -3.48
CA ARG A 290 3.46 6.68 -2.15
C ARG A 290 4.29 7.82 -1.57
N LEU A 291 4.17 7.98 -0.26
CA LEU A 291 4.89 8.96 0.55
C LEU A 291 5.86 8.22 1.48
N GLY A 292 7.10 8.68 1.60
CA GLY A 292 8.04 8.14 2.58
C GLY A 292 9.49 8.09 2.09
N PRO A 293 10.44 7.60 2.91
CA PRO A 293 11.84 7.53 2.54
C PRO A 293 12.07 6.57 1.37
N GLU A 294 13.18 6.74 0.66
CA GLU A 294 13.55 5.88 -0.48
C GLU A 294 13.59 4.39 -0.09
N SER A 295 14.09 4.07 1.10
CA SER A 295 14.12 2.71 1.64
C SER A 295 12.72 2.07 1.75
N LEU A 296 11.68 2.84 2.07
CA LEU A 296 10.31 2.33 2.09
C LEU A 296 9.83 2.00 0.67
N LEU A 297 10.13 2.88 -0.29
CA LEU A 297 9.76 2.68 -1.70
C LEU A 297 10.51 1.49 -2.31
N GLU A 298 11.75 1.26 -1.90
CA GLU A 298 12.54 0.08 -2.28
C GLU A 298 11.93 -1.21 -1.74
N ILE A 299 11.54 -1.26 -0.45
CA ILE A 299 10.84 -2.41 0.13
C ILE A 299 9.55 -2.71 -0.65
N ILE A 300 8.77 -1.68 -0.97
CA ILE A 300 7.55 -1.81 -1.76
C ILE A 300 7.84 -2.43 -3.14
N LYS A 301 8.86 -1.93 -3.85
CA LYS A 301 9.27 -2.46 -5.17
C LYS A 301 9.76 -3.90 -5.07
N GLU A 302 10.59 -4.21 -4.08
CA GLU A 302 11.16 -5.53 -3.88
C GLU A 302 10.04 -6.57 -3.69
N VAL A 303 9.06 -6.27 -2.84
CA VAL A 303 7.90 -7.14 -2.62
C VAL A 303 7.02 -7.25 -3.87
N TRP A 304 6.84 -6.17 -4.63
CA TRP A 304 6.01 -6.25 -5.84
C TRP A 304 6.66 -7.06 -6.96
N ASN A 305 7.99 -7.00 -7.06
CA ASN A 305 8.80 -7.69 -8.07
C ASN A 305 9.19 -9.11 -7.64
N SER A 306 8.91 -9.53 -6.41
CA SER A 306 9.29 -10.86 -5.96
C SER A 306 8.43 -11.92 -6.65
N SER A 307 9.12 -12.87 -7.29
CA SER A 307 8.51 -14.06 -7.91
C SER A 307 8.13 -15.13 -6.88
N ASP A 308 8.55 -14.96 -5.62
CA ASP A 308 8.28 -15.90 -4.51
C ASP A 308 6.79 -15.93 -4.11
N ILE A 309 5.97 -15.02 -4.62
CA ILE A 309 4.55 -14.89 -4.30
C ILE A 309 3.74 -15.69 -5.33
N LEU A 310 3.52 -16.98 -5.06
CA LEU A 310 2.92 -17.97 -5.96
C LEU A 310 1.39 -17.86 -6.15
N LEU A 311 0.85 -16.64 -6.22
CA LEU A 311 -0.55 -16.37 -6.62
C LEU A 311 -0.73 -16.26 -8.15
N GLU A 312 0.27 -16.67 -8.94
CA GLU A 312 0.22 -16.51 -10.40
C GLU A 312 -0.72 -17.54 -11.04
N ARG A 313 -1.85 -17.07 -11.56
CA ARG A 313 -2.83 -17.84 -12.32
C ARG A 313 -2.87 -17.30 -13.74
N ASP A 314 -2.88 -18.17 -14.75
CA ASP A 314 -2.89 -17.78 -16.18
C ASP A 314 -4.14 -16.97 -16.62
N ASN A 315 -5.18 -16.93 -15.78
CA ASN A 315 -6.36 -16.07 -15.95
C ASN A 315 -6.78 -15.51 -14.58
N ILE A 316 -6.31 -14.30 -14.25
CA ILE A 316 -6.58 -13.66 -12.96
C ILE A 316 -7.96 -12.98 -13.04
N SER A 317 -8.92 -13.44 -12.23
CA SER A 317 -10.17 -12.71 -12.06
C SER A 317 -9.92 -11.39 -11.31
N LEU A 318 -10.81 -10.40 -11.44
CA LEU A 318 -10.71 -9.15 -10.67
C LEU A 318 -10.55 -9.41 -9.15
N LYS A 319 -11.26 -10.43 -8.64
CA LYS A 319 -11.16 -10.87 -7.25
C LYS A 319 -9.76 -11.38 -6.90
N ASP A 320 -9.18 -12.19 -7.78
CA ASP A 320 -7.83 -12.75 -7.58
C ASP A 320 -6.74 -11.68 -7.70
N SER A 321 -6.91 -10.70 -8.59
CA SER A 321 -5.99 -9.56 -8.75
C SER A 321 -5.97 -8.70 -7.49
N ILE A 322 -7.14 -8.31 -6.96
CA ILE A 322 -7.21 -7.56 -5.70
C ILE A 322 -6.68 -8.39 -4.53
N ALA A 323 -6.95 -9.70 -4.49
CA ALA A 323 -6.37 -10.57 -3.46
C ALA A 323 -4.84 -10.61 -3.54
N LYS A 324 -4.26 -10.63 -4.74
CA LYS A 324 -2.80 -10.57 -4.97
C LYS A 324 -2.22 -9.23 -4.49
N ASP A 325 -2.87 -8.12 -4.80
CA ASP A 325 -2.43 -6.79 -4.37
C ASP A 325 -2.50 -6.65 -2.84
N LEU A 326 -3.60 -7.10 -2.22
CA LEU A 326 -3.75 -7.13 -0.77
C LEU A 326 -2.66 -7.99 -0.12
N PHE A 327 -2.36 -9.17 -0.68
CA PHE A 327 -1.29 -10.03 -0.18
C PHE A 327 0.06 -9.32 -0.23
N LYS A 328 0.42 -8.76 -1.40
CA LYS A 328 1.69 -8.05 -1.60
C LYS A 328 1.80 -6.87 -0.63
N MET A 329 0.73 -6.10 -0.46
CA MET A 329 0.71 -4.99 0.49
C MET A 329 0.80 -5.47 1.94
N GLY A 330 0.15 -6.58 2.30
CA GLY A 330 0.30 -7.23 3.60
C GLY A 330 1.76 -7.60 3.90
N HIS A 331 2.46 -8.15 2.90
CA HIS A 331 3.88 -8.49 3.04
C HIS A 331 4.76 -7.24 3.17
N VAL A 332 4.47 -6.15 2.45
CA VAL A 332 5.13 -4.85 2.68
C VAL A 332 4.94 -4.42 4.13
N LEU A 333 3.69 -4.40 4.62
CA LEU A 333 3.34 -3.99 5.98
C LEU A 333 4.03 -4.87 7.04
N GLN A 334 4.14 -6.17 6.79
CA GLN A 334 4.86 -7.10 7.65
C GLN A 334 6.38 -6.77 7.68
N LYS A 335 7.02 -6.54 6.53
CA LYS A 335 8.44 -6.18 6.44
C LYS A 335 8.76 -4.87 7.19
N ILE A 336 7.83 -3.92 7.22
CA ILE A 336 8.00 -2.66 7.96
C ILE A 336 7.50 -2.74 9.43
N GLY A 337 7.10 -3.92 9.90
CA GLY A 337 6.73 -4.16 11.30
C GLY A 337 5.31 -3.76 11.69
N VAL A 338 4.43 -3.46 10.73
CA VAL A 338 3.03 -3.06 10.97
C VAL A 338 2.12 -4.29 10.97
N PHE A 339 2.37 -5.20 11.92
CA PHE A 339 1.77 -6.54 11.94
C PHE A 339 0.25 -6.55 11.99
N ARG A 340 -0.38 -5.68 12.79
CA ARG A 340 -1.85 -5.67 12.91
C ARG A 340 -2.54 -5.35 11.57
N ILE A 341 -2.02 -4.37 10.82
CA ILE A 341 -2.57 -4.01 9.51
C ILE A 341 -2.18 -5.06 8.45
N ALA A 342 -0.98 -5.62 8.53
CA ALA A 342 -0.56 -6.74 7.68
C ALA A 342 -1.52 -7.94 7.80
N ALA A 343 -1.94 -8.29 9.03
CA ALA A 343 -2.87 -9.39 9.28
C ALA A 343 -4.21 -9.19 8.56
N GLU A 344 -4.74 -7.96 8.54
CA GLU A 344 -5.98 -7.65 7.84
C GLU A 344 -5.85 -7.78 6.32
N HIS A 345 -4.71 -7.40 5.78
CA HIS A 345 -4.42 -7.49 4.35
C HIS A 345 -4.26 -8.94 3.92
N HIS A 346 -3.49 -9.74 4.66
CA HIS A 346 -3.36 -11.17 4.40
C HIS A 346 -4.68 -11.93 4.62
N GLY A 347 -5.43 -11.59 5.67
CA GLY A 347 -6.73 -12.20 5.96
C GLY A 347 -7.77 -11.88 4.89
N MET A 348 -7.90 -10.62 4.47
CA MET A 348 -8.79 -10.24 3.37
C MET A 348 -8.35 -10.86 2.05
N SER A 349 -7.04 -10.92 1.78
CA SER A 349 -6.50 -11.64 0.62
C SER A 349 -6.94 -13.11 0.61
N TYR A 350 -6.77 -13.82 1.72
CA TYR A 350 -7.18 -15.22 1.86
C TYR A 350 -8.70 -15.38 1.71
N LEU A 351 -9.52 -14.48 2.28
CA LEU A 351 -10.98 -14.53 2.15
C LEU A 351 -11.44 -14.32 0.69
N LEU A 352 -10.73 -13.48 -0.07
CA LEU A 352 -11.01 -13.25 -1.48
C LEU A 352 -10.52 -14.39 -2.37
N SER A 353 -9.29 -14.85 -2.19
CA SER A 353 -8.74 -15.98 -2.93
C SER A 353 -7.88 -16.82 -1.98
N PRO A 354 -8.44 -17.90 -1.40
CA PRO A 354 -7.70 -18.76 -0.48
C PRO A 354 -6.41 -19.28 -1.13
N SER A 355 -5.29 -19.08 -0.44
CA SER A 355 -3.98 -19.53 -0.88
C SER A 355 -3.12 -19.90 0.34
N ALA A 356 -2.18 -20.83 0.13
CA ALA A 356 -1.30 -21.27 1.21
C ALA A 356 -0.34 -20.15 1.66
N GLU A 357 0.09 -19.30 0.72
CA GLU A 357 0.92 -18.13 0.97
C GLU A 357 0.19 -17.13 1.87
N ALA A 358 -1.05 -16.76 1.54
CA ALA A 358 -1.83 -15.82 2.34
C ALA A 358 -2.06 -16.35 3.76
N ALA A 359 -2.35 -17.64 3.93
CA ALA A 359 -2.46 -18.26 5.25
C ALA A 359 -1.12 -18.31 6.00
N CYS A 360 -0.02 -18.66 5.33
CA CYS A 360 1.30 -18.77 5.95
C CYS A 360 1.83 -17.41 6.42
N TYR A 361 1.76 -16.38 5.57
CA TYR A 361 2.19 -15.03 5.93
C TYR A 361 1.30 -14.44 7.03
N LEU A 362 0.02 -14.80 7.05
CA LEU A 362 -0.85 -14.46 8.17
C LEU A 362 -0.40 -15.15 9.47
N GLY A 363 -0.06 -16.44 9.42
CA GLY A 363 0.52 -17.16 10.56
C GLY A 363 1.82 -16.54 11.06
N MET A 364 2.72 -16.15 10.18
CA MET A 364 3.97 -15.45 10.51
C MET A 364 3.70 -14.09 11.17
N THR A 365 2.65 -13.39 10.74
CA THR A 365 2.22 -12.11 11.33
C THR A 365 1.77 -12.26 12.78
N TYR A 366 1.20 -13.42 13.14
CA TYR A 366 0.83 -13.77 14.51
C TYR A 366 1.96 -14.41 15.32
N SER A 367 3.22 -14.31 14.92
CA SER A 367 4.36 -15.00 15.57
C SER A 367 4.53 -14.75 17.09
N ILE A 368 3.90 -13.72 17.67
CA ILE A 368 3.86 -13.50 19.13
C ILE A 368 2.83 -14.44 19.81
N ASP A 369 1.72 -14.73 19.13
CA ASP A 369 0.70 -15.68 19.58
C ASP A 369 0.88 -17.02 18.87
N ASN A 370 1.62 -17.91 19.51
CA ASN A 370 1.92 -19.21 18.99
C ASN A 370 0.68 -20.09 18.69
N GLN A 371 -0.52 -19.79 19.22
CA GLN A 371 -1.72 -20.56 18.91
C GLN A 371 -2.33 -20.12 17.58
N ASP A 372 -2.57 -18.82 17.40
CA ASP A 372 -3.08 -18.27 16.13
C ASP A 372 -2.09 -18.53 15.00
N SER A 373 -0.79 -18.40 15.26
CA SER A 373 0.26 -18.70 14.28
C SER A 373 0.18 -20.16 13.80
N LEU A 374 0.15 -21.14 14.71
CA LEU A 374 0.03 -22.55 14.35
C LEU A 374 -1.28 -22.87 13.62
N ALA A 375 -2.38 -22.23 14.00
CA ALA A 375 -3.68 -22.44 13.35
C ALA A 375 -3.66 -22.00 11.89
N TRP A 376 -3.04 -20.85 11.62
CA TRP A 376 -2.88 -20.35 10.25
C TRP A 376 -1.86 -21.15 9.44
N GLN A 377 -0.80 -21.67 10.06
CA GLN A 377 0.12 -22.58 9.36
C GLN A 377 -0.52 -23.93 9.04
N ARG A 378 -1.31 -24.50 9.95
CA ARG A 378 -2.19 -25.65 9.64
C ARG A 378 -3.08 -25.30 8.46
N LYS A 379 -3.68 -24.10 8.44
CA LYS A 379 -4.55 -23.67 7.35
C LYS A 379 -3.85 -23.56 6.00
N ALA A 380 -2.59 -23.12 6.00
CA ALA A 380 -1.77 -23.08 4.80
C ALA A 380 -1.53 -24.50 4.24
N ILE A 381 -1.22 -25.47 5.10
CA ILE A 381 -1.04 -26.88 4.71
C ILE A 381 -2.36 -27.49 4.21
N GLU A 382 -3.48 -27.22 4.87
CA GLU A 382 -4.81 -27.66 4.40
C GLU A 382 -5.15 -27.09 3.02
N THR A 383 -4.63 -25.89 2.69
CA THR A 383 -4.87 -25.20 1.41
C THR A 383 -3.98 -25.76 0.29
N ASP A 384 -2.68 -25.91 0.54
CA ASP A 384 -1.76 -26.65 -0.33
C ASP A 384 -0.74 -27.44 0.51
N PRO A 385 -0.88 -28.79 0.59
CA PRO A 385 0.08 -29.63 1.30
C PRO A 385 1.49 -29.61 0.70
N ASN A 386 1.66 -29.11 -0.52
CA ASN A 386 2.97 -28.99 -1.17
C ASN A 386 3.70 -27.71 -0.83
N PHE A 387 3.07 -26.77 -0.13
CA PHE A 387 3.66 -25.50 0.26
C PHE A 387 4.58 -25.69 1.47
N GLY A 388 5.89 -25.83 1.20
CA GLY A 388 6.88 -26.22 2.21
C GLY A 388 7.15 -25.18 3.29
N GLU A 389 6.88 -23.91 3.03
CA GLU A 389 7.15 -22.82 3.99
C GLU A 389 6.30 -23.01 5.27
N ALA A 390 5.02 -23.35 5.15
CA ALA A 390 4.15 -23.57 6.32
C ALA A 390 4.61 -24.73 7.21
N TRP A 391 5.15 -25.81 6.62
CA TRP A 391 5.75 -26.93 7.36
C TRP A 391 6.98 -26.46 8.15
N ASN A 392 7.85 -25.65 7.52
CA ASN A 392 9.02 -25.08 8.18
C ASN A 392 8.61 -24.17 9.35
N GLU A 393 7.63 -23.30 9.15
CA GLU A 393 7.14 -22.37 10.17
C GLU A 393 6.61 -23.11 11.42
N ILE A 394 5.88 -24.21 11.25
CA ILE A 394 5.42 -25.04 12.39
C ILE A 394 6.63 -25.63 13.13
N GLY A 395 7.61 -26.16 12.42
CA GLY A 395 8.85 -26.64 13.02
C GLY A 395 9.56 -25.56 13.83
N GLU A 396 9.65 -24.34 13.31
CA GLU A 396 10.27 -23.21 14.00
C GLU A 396 9.50 -22.82 15.27
N ILE A 397 8.17 -22.79 15.21
CA ILE A 397 7.32 -22.52 16.38
C ILE A 397 7.50 -23.60 17.45
N LEU A 398 7.64 -24.88 17.07
CA LEU A 398 7.89 -25.98 18.01
C LEU A 398 9.27 -25.89 18.65
N MET A 399 10.31 -25.59 17.85
CA MET A 399 11.67 -25.35 18.36
C MET A 399 11.69 -24.19 19.36
N LYS A 400 10.97 -23.09 19.09
CA LYS A 400 10.80 -21.95 20.03
C LYS A 400 10.01 -22.31 21.30
N LYS A 401 9.29 -23.43 21.32
CA LYS A 401 8.58 -23.97 22.49
C LYS A 401 9.37 -25.07 23.21
N ASP A 402 10.66 -25.22 22.89
CA ASP A 402 11.53 -26.28 23.40
C ASP A 402 11.06 -27.71 23.02
N ASP A 403 10.20 -27.85 22.00
CA ASP A 403 9.74 -29.13 21.45
C ASP A 403 10.53 -29.50 20.18
N THR A 404 11.85 -29.41 20.30
CA THR A 404 12.81 -29.56 19.20
C THR A 404 12.77 -30.96 18.61
N GLN A 405 12.44 -31.98 19.40
CA GLN A 405 12.31 -33.35 18.90
C GLN A 405 11.15 -33.52 17.92
N ASN A 406 10.01 -32.87 18.17
CA ASN A 406 8.90 -32.88 17.22
C ASN A 406 9.19 -31.96 16.02
N ALA A 407 9.85 -30.83 16.23
CA ALA A 407 10.22 -29.88 15.16
C ALA A 407 10.96 -30.55 13.99
N ILE A 408 11.85 -31.53 14.28
CA ILE A 408 12.58 -32.31 13.27
C ILE A 408 11.66 -32.93 12.21
N ASN A 409 10.49 -33.45 12.62
CA ASN A 409 9.56 -34.09 11.69
C ASN A 409 8.96 -33.07 10.72
N TRP A 410 8.62 -31.88 11.22
CA TRP A 410 8.07 -30.79 10.42
C TRP A 410 9.10 -30.23 9.42
N PHE A 411 10.36 -30.08 9.83
CA PHE A 411 11.42 -29.68 8.90
C PHE A 411 11.67 -30.71 7.80
N ARG A 412 11.57 -32.01 8.11
CA ARG A 412 11.65 -33.07 7.09
C ARG A 412 10.52 -32.98 6.07
N GLU A 413 9.30 -32.70 6.50
CA GLU A 413 8.16 -32.47 5.58
C GLU A 413 8.33 -31.19 4.75
N ALA A 414 8.91 -30.13 5.32
CA ALA A 414 9.26 -28.93 4.58
C ALA A 414 10.28 -29.22 3.47
N ILE A 415 11.32 -30.02 3.78
CA ILE A 415 12.34 -30.45 2.80
C ILE A 415 11.71 -31.31 1.69
N ALA A 416 10.81 -32.24 2.05
CA ALA A 416 10.13 -33.13 1.11
C ALA A 416 9.07 -32.41 0.24
N SER A 417 8.68 -31.19 0.61
CA SER A 417 7.61 -30.47 -0.07
C SER A 417 8.01 -30.00 -1.47
N LYS A 418 7.13 -30.19 -2.46
CA LYS A 418 7.40 -29.86 -3.86
C LYS A 418 7.61 -28.36 -4.08
N ASN A 419 6.74 -27.53 -3.48
CA ASN A 419 6.72 -26.08 -3.68
C ASN A 419 7.37 -25.40 -2.47
N TYR A 420 8.69 -25.26 -2.50
CA TYR A 420 9.43 -24.48 -1.50
C TYR A 420 10.71 -23.90 -2.09
N SER A 421 10.68 -22.61 -2.44
CA SER A 421 11.83 -21.93 -3.04
C SER A 421 12.97 -21.77 -2.04
N LYS A 422 12.65 -21.57 -0.76
CA LYS A 422 13.61 -21.40 0.34
C LYS A 422 13.90 -22.69 1.10
N ARG A 423 13.93 -23.84 0.41
CA ARG A 423 14.16 -25.16 1.02
C ARG A 423 15.43 -25.26 1.86
N TRP A 424 16.45 -24.48 1.53
CA TRP A 424 17.67 -24.37 2.33
C TRP A 424 17.40 -23.92 3.78
N VAL A 425 16.36 -23.12 4.05
CA VAL A 425 15.98 -22.67 5.41
C VAL A 425 15.57 -23.87 6.27
N ALA A 426 14.76 -24.78 5.74
CA ALA A 426 14.37 -25.99 6.48
C ALA A 426 15.55 -26.94 6.73
N TRP A 427 16.52 -27.01 5.80
CA TRP A 427 17.77 -27.74 6.04
C TRP A 427 18.59 -27.13 7.17
N THR A 428 18.72 -25.81 7.20
CA THR A 428 19.40 -25.07 8.28
C THR A 428 18.70 -25.33 9.62
N ASN A 429 17.36 -25.21 9.66
CA ASN A 429 16.59 -25.40 10.87
C ASN A 429 16.63 -26.85 11.38
N LEU A 430 16.57 -27.84 10.49
CA LEU A 430 16.76 -29.25 10.83
C LEU A 430 18.14 -29.50 11.44
N THR A 431 19.18 -28.93 10.84
CA THR A 431 20.56 -29.05 11.33
C THR A 431 20.69 -28.44 12.73
N ARG A 432 20.17 -27.23 12.93
CA ARG A 432 20.16 -26.55 14.24
C ARG A 432 19.40 -27.35 15.31
N SER A 433 18.25 -27.91 14.95
CA SER A 433 17.46 -28.76 15.86
C SER A 433 18.25 -30.01 16.29
N GLN A 434 18.99 -30.62 15.38
CA GLN A 434 19.84 -31.78 15.71
C GLN A 434 21.01 -31.40 16.61
N MET A 435 21.63 -30.23 16.40
CA MET A 435 22.67 -29.70 17.29
C MET A 435 22.14 -29.48 18.70
N GLU A 436 20.96 -28.86 18.84
CA GLU A 436 20.33 -28.62 20.15
C GLU A 436 20.05 -29.93 20.91
N LEU A 437 19.77 -31.01 20.19
CA LEU A 437 19.59 -32.35 20.75
C LEU A 437 20.90 -33.14 20.94
N ASN A 438 22.07 -32.51 20.73
CA ASN A 438 23.41 -33.14 20.75
C ASN A 438 23.54 -34.34 19.79
N GLN A 439 22.90 -34.23 18.62
CA GLN A 439 22.95 -35.23 17.55
C GLN A 439 23.98 -34.83 16.49
N ASP A 440 25.20 -34.49 16.92
CA ASP A 440 26.23 -33.80 16.10
C ASP A 440 26.56 -34.53 14.79
N ILE A 441 26.65 -35.86 14.83
CA ILE A 441 26.87 -36.68 13.63
C ILE A 441 25.71 -36.51 12.63
N SER A 442 24.46 -36.51 13.11
CA SER A 442 23.29 -36.32 12.25
C SER A 442 23.22 -34.91 11.71
N ALA A 443 23.55 -33.91 12.53
CA ALA A 443 23.64 -32.51 12.13
C ALA A 443 24.69 -32.34 11.01
N PHE A 444 25.88 -32.93 11.17
CA PHE A 444 26.94 -32.87 10.16
C PHE A 444 26.49 -33.43 8.82
N PHE A 445 25.91 -34.64 8.79
CA PHE A 445 25.42 -35.23 7.54
C PHE A 445 24.26 -34.42 6.92
N THR A 446 23.40 -33.84 7.75
CA THR A 446 22.30 -32.99 7.29
C THR A 446 22.84 -31.71 6.64
N ALA A 447 23.80 -31.04 7.27
CA ALA A 447 24.48 -29.87 6.70
C ALA A 447 25.24 -30.21 5.42
N GLN A 448 25.92 -31.37 5.39
CA GLN A 448 26.64 -31.85 4.22
C GLN A 448 25.71 -32.02 3.01
N ASN A 449 24.61 -32.74 3.19
CA ASN A 449 23.59 -32.92 2.15
C ASN A 449 23.00 -31.57 1.71
N ALA A 450 22.76 -30.66 2.64
CA ALA A 450 22.24 -29.33 2.33
C ALA A 450 23.21 -28.51 1.47
N VAL A 451 24.51 -28.53 1.79
CA VAL A 451 25.56 -27.86 1.00
C VAL A 451 25.70 -28.49 -0.39
N GLU A 452 25.58 -29.81 -0.53
CA GLU A 452 25.57 -30.46 -1.84
C GLU A 452 24.42 -29.99 -2.74
N LEU A 453 23.24 -29.75 -2.14
CA LEU A 453 22.06 -29.26 -2.85
C LEU A 453 22.08 -27.74 -3.09
N PHE A 454 22.71 -26.98 -2.20
CA PHE A 454 22.75 -25.52 -2.20
C PHE A 454 24.18 -25.00 -2.00
N PRO A 455 25.12 -25.29 -2.92
CA PRO A 455 26.55 -25.01 -2.72
C PRO A 455 26.90 -23.52 -2.65
N GLU A 456 26.01 -22.65 -3.12
CA GLU A 456 26.20 -21.20 -3.08
C GLU A 456 25.66 -20.55 -1.79
N ASN A 457 24.96 -21.31 -0.95
CA ASN A 457 24.41 -20.79 0.29
C ASN A 457 25.52 -20.72 1.37
N LYS A 458 25.89 -19.48 1.73
CA LYS A 458 26.94 -19.21 2.71
C LYS A 458 26.62 -19.74 4.10
N GLU A 459 25.38 -19.57 4.56
CA GLU A 459 24.95 -19.99 5.90
C GLU A 459 25.09 -21.51 6.08
N LEU A 460 24.68 -22.29 5.07
CA LEU A 460 24.86 -23.75 5.08
C LEU A 460 26.34 -24.16 5.08
N THR A 461 27.18 -23.45 4.31
CA THR A 461 28.62 -23.71 4.24
C THR A 461 29.31 -23.41 5.57
N GLU A 462 28.97 -22.30 6.21
CA GLU A 462 29.46 -21.92 7.54
C GLU A 462 29.01 -22.92 8.61
N LEU A 463 27.75 -23.38 8.54
CA LEU A 463 27.20 -24.37 9.46
C LEU A 463 27.90 -25.73 9.35
N LEU A 464 28.17 -26.20 8.12
CA LEU A 464 28.93 -27.43 7.89
C LEU A 464 30.37 -27.31 8.38
N PHE A 465 31.02 -26.17 8.16
CA PHE A 465 32.38 -25.92 8.64
C PHE A 465 32.46 -26.01 10.17
N TYR A 466 31.55 -25.33 10.87
CA TYR A 466 31.48 -25.37 12.34
C TYR A 466 31.31 -26.80 12.86
N LEU A 467 30.37 -27.57 12.30
CA LEU A 467 30.14 -28.97 12.69
C LEU A 467 31.33 -29.90 12.38
N GLY A 468 32.16 -29.54 11.40
CA GLY A 468 33.37 -30.28 11.06
C GLY A 468 34.53 -30.05 12.04
N GLU A 469 34.61 -28.88 12.69
CA GLU A 469 35.65 -28.58 13.68
C GLU A 469 35.44 -29.38 14.98
N ASP A 470 34.19 -29.58 15.40
CA ASP A 470 33.84 -30.28 16.63
C ASP A 470 33.98 -31.82 16.54
N LEU A 471 34.19 -32.37 15.34
CA LEU A 471 34.30 -33.82 15.08
C LEU A 471 35.76 -34.33 14.91
N VAL A 472 36.75 -33.42 14.97
CA VAL A 472 38.20 -33.72 14.90
C VAL A 472 38.80 -33.70 16.30
#